data_AF-A0A8T2LAY0-F1
#
_entry.id   AF-A0A8T2LAY0-F1
#
_cell.length_a   1.000
_cell.length_b   1.000
_cell.length_c   1.000
_cell.angle_alpha   90.00
_cell.angle_beta   90.00
_cell.angle_gamma   90.00
#
_symmetry.space_group_name_H-M   'P 1'
#
loop_
_entity.id
_entity.type
_entity.pdbx_description
1 polymer ?
#
loop_
_entity_poly.entity_id
_entity_poly.type
_entity_poly.pdbx_seq_one_letter_code
_entity_poly.pdbx_strand_id
1 'polypeptide(L)'
;MLWFQRKFGYLLNCLLRCGNQKARVEDFNHLALALAHQGSVRDCLKLFFSVDVPHAAQGQSVSRYSLVSVLNHIGSSIHYGHYLRDCSSRADSCWLCFNDDSVSMMTEKQVLERRRSSAYVLFYERDS
;
A
#
# COMPACT_ATOMS: atom_id res chain seq x y z
N MET A 1 -19.62 -9.00 5.18
CA MET A 1 -18.85 -7.89 4.59
C MET A 1 -17.40 -8.00 5.06
N LEU A 2 -16.60 -8.90 4.48
CA LEU A 2 -15.17 -9.07 4.81
C LEU A 2 -14.46 -9.58 3.55
N TRP A 3 -13.83 -8.70 2.77
CA TRP A 3 -13.14 -9.05 1.51
C TRP A 3 -11.65 -8.67 1.50
N PHE A 4 -11.01 -8.51 2.67
CA PHE A 4 -9.59 -8.08 2.73
C PHE A 4 -8.67 -9.00 3.54
N GLN A 5 -9.12 -10.15 4.01
CA GLN A 5 -8.28 -11.04 4.80
C GLN A 5 -7.37 -11.88 3.90
N ARG A 6 -6.06 -11.67 4.03
CA ARG A 6 -5.01 -12.43 3.34
C ARG A 6 -4.06 -13.02 4.37
N LYS A 7 -3.27 -14.00 3.95
CA LYS A 7 -2.28 -14.68 4.80
C LYS A 7 -0.88 -14.18 4.49
N PHE A 8 -0.13 -13.85 5.52
CA PHE A 8 1.28 -13.46 5.44
C PHE A 8 2.14 -14.49 6.18
N GLY A 9 3.12 -15.07 5.49
CA GLY A 9 4.03 -16.06 6.06
C GLY A 9 5.40 -15.46 6.35
N TYR A 10 5.99 -15.79 7.50
CA TYR A 10 7.35 -15.38 7.85
C TYR A 10 8.11 -16.47 8.62
N LEU A 11 9.44 -16.43 8.54
CA LEU A 11 10.34 -17.37 9.19
C LEU A 11 11.09 -16.66 10.33
N LEU A 12 10.99 -17.20 11.53
CA LEU A 12 11.74 -16.76 12.71
C LEU A 12 12.97 -17.66 12.88
N ASN A 13 14.15 -17.08 12.70
CA ASN A 13 15.43 -17.76 12.90
C ASN A 13 15.96 -17.47 14.31
N CYS A 14 16.38 -18.51 15.04
CA CYS A 14 17.01 -18.31 16.33
C CYS A 14 18.45 -17.79 16.17
N LEU A 15 18.73 -16.59 16.69
CA LEU A 15 20.03 -15.92 16.59
C LEU A 15 21.14 -16.57 17.42
N LEU A 16 20.79 -17.47 18.36
CA LEU A 16 21.75 -18.14 19.25
C LEU A 16 22.49 -19.33 18.60
N ARG A 17 22.56 -19.41 17.26
CA ARG A 17 23.21 -20.48 16.47
C ARG A 17 22.77 -21.91 16.81
N CYS A 18 21.60 -22.09 17.42
CA CYS A 18 21.06 -23.42 17.72
C CYS A 18 20.38 -24.10 16.51
N GLY A 19 20.31 -23.44 15.35
CA GLY A 19 19.71 -23.96 14.12
C GLY A 19 18.18 -24.01 14.11
N ASN A 20 17.50 -23.62 15.20
CA ASN A 20 16.04 -23.65 15.27
C ASN A 20 15.38 -22.58 14.40
N GLN A 21 14.37 -22.99 13.64
CA GLN A 21 13.51 -22.12 12.83
C GLN A 21 12.04 -22.36 13.16
N LYS A 22 11.23 -21.31 13.15
CA LYS A 22 9.77 -21.42 13.24
C LYS A 22 9.12 -20.66 12.09
N ALA A 23 8.31 -21.37 11.30
CA ALA A 23 7.41 -20.74 10.36
C ALA A 23 6.13 -20.30 11.07
N ARG A 24 5.66 -19.10 10.77
CA ARG A 24 4.37 -18.59 11.20
C ARG A 24 3.61 -18.02 10.02
N VAL A 25 2.29 -18.13 10.09
CA VAL A 25 1.36 -17.55 9.13
C VAL A 25 0.34 -16.77 9.93
N GLU A 26 0.16 -15.51 9.57
CA GLU A 26 -0.80 -14.62 10.23
C GLU A 26 -1.75 -14.03 9.19
N ASP A 27 -2.94 -13.68 9.67
CA ASP A 27 -3.91 -12.96 8.85
C ASP A 27 -3.58 -11.46 8.87
N PHE A 28 -3.70 -10.82 7.72
CA PHE A 28 -3.55 -9.38 7.58
C PHE A 28 -4.64 -8.80 6.69
N ASN A 29 -4.94 -7.52 6.94
CA ASN A 29 -5.91 -6.75 6.16
C ASN A 29 -5.27 -5.54 5.45
N HIS A 30 -4.08 -5.13 5.88
CA HIS A 30 -3.33 -4.00 5.33
C HIS A 30 -1.82 -4.23 5.49
N LEU A 31 -1.03 -3.48 4.73
CA LEU A 31 0.43 -3.42 4.87
C LEU A 31 0.82 -2.03 5.37
N ALA A 32 1.49 -1.97 6.53
CA ALA A 32 2.08 -0.74 7.05
C ALA A 32 3.52 -0.63 6.53
N LEU A 33 3.71 0.18 5.49
CA LEU A 33 5.00 0.32 4.82
C LEU A 33 5.78 1.49 5.41
N ALA A 34 7.03 1.25 5.84
CA ALA A 34 7.94 2.31 6.22
C ALA A 34 8.28 3.17 5.00
N LEU A 35 8.09 4.48 5.12
CA LEU A 35 8.38 5.41 4.02
C LEU A 35 9.88 5.55 3.84
N ALA A 36 10.39 5.09 2.70
CA ALA A 36 11.71 5.47 2.24
C ALA A 36 11.70 6.96 1.85
N HIS A 37 12.68 7.74 2.33
CA HIS A 37 12.77 9.15 1.96
C HIS A 37 12.85 9.29 0.42
N GLN A 38 11.86 9.97 -0.17
CA GLN A 38 11.70 10.12 -1.63
C GLN A 38 11.57 8.82 -2.43
N GLY A 39 11.32 7.68 -1.77
CA GLY A 39 11.14 6.38 -2.42
C GLY A 39 9.73 6.17 -2.97
N SER A 40 9.60 5.20 -3.86
CA SER A 40 8.30 4.75 -4.38
C SER A 40 7.67 3.69 -3.46
N VAL A 41 6.38 3.38 -3.67
CA VAL A 41 5.72 2.24 -3.02
C VAL A 41 6.47 0.93 -3.28
N ARG A 42 7.07 0.78 -4.48
CA ARG A 42 7.91 -0.37 -4.83
C ARG A 42 9.13 -0.48 -3.92
N ASP A 43 9.76 0.65 -3.60
CA ASP A 43 10.94 0.66 -2.72
C ASP A 43 10.55 0.35 -1.28
N CYS A 44 9.42 0.89 -0.81
CA CYS A 44 8.88 0.57 0.52
C CYS A 44 8.50 -0.91 0.65
N LEU A 45 7.92 -1.51 -0.40
CA LEU A 45 7.65 -2.95 -0.45
C LEU A 45 8.94 -3.78 -0.40
N LYS A 46 9.96 -3.40 -1.19
CA LYS A 46 11.26 -4.09 -1.13
C LYS A 46 11.85 -4.05 0.27
N LEU A 47 11.78 -2.91 0.96
CA LEU A 47 12.23 -2.78 2.35
C LEU A 47 11.42 -3.65 3.31
N PHE A 48 10.10 -3.70 3.13
CA PHE A 48 9.21 -4.53 3.94
C PHE A 48 9.55 -6.02 3.83
N PHE A 49 9.96 -6.48 2.64
CA PHE A 49 10.35 -7.86 2.39
C PHE A 49 11.85 -8.14 2.58
N SER A 50 12.69 -7.13 2.80
CA SER A 50 14.16 -7.30 2.82
C SER A 50 14.72 -7.86 4.13
N VAL A 51 13.89 -8.19 5.12
CA VAL A 51 14.37 -8.79 6.37
C VAL A 51 14.58 -10.29 6.16
N ASP A 52 15.83 -10.65 5.86
CA ASP A 52 16.49 -11.97 5.93
C ASP A 52 15.63 -13.23 5.67
N VAL A 53 15.49 -13.66 4.41
CA VAL A 53 15.79 -15.05 3.96
C VAL A 53 16.05 -15.09 2.44
N PRO A 54 17.16 -15.70 1.97
CA PRO A 54 17.32 -16.16 0.59
C PRO A 54 16.49 -17.43 0.38
N HIS A 55 15.20 -17.29 0.17
CA HIS A 55 14.38 -18.31 -0.48
C HIS A 55 13.50 -17.55 -1.46
N ALA A 56 13.98 -17.47 -2.69
CA ALA A 56 13.14 -17.12 -3.83
C ALA A 56 11.87 -17.96 -3.70
N ALA A 57 10.73 -17.30 -3.60
CA ALA A 57 9.46 -17.97 -3.70
C ALA A 57 9.36 -18.55 -5.13
N GLN A 58 9.87 -19.77 -5.30
CA GLN A 58 9.88 -20.48 -6.56
C GLN A 58 8.42 -20.75 -6.93
N GLY A 59 7.97 -20.16 -8.05
CA GLY A 59 6.62 -20.35 -8.60
C GLY A 59 5.59 -19.27 -8.27
N GLN A 60 5.98 -18.09 -7.78
CA GLN A 60 4.99 -17.01 -7.57
C GLN A 60 4.47 -16.44 -8.89
N SER A 61 3.16 -16.59 -9.13
CA SER A 61 2.44 -15.86 -10.17
C SER A 61 2.56 -14.36 -9.91
N VAL A 62 3.07 -13.60 -10.88
CA VAL A 62 3.08 -12.14 -10.82
C VAL A 62 1.64 -11.65 -10.79
N SER A 63 1.19 -11.15 -9.65
CA SER A 63 -0.12 -10.51 -9.52
C SER A 63 0.02 -9.02 -9.79
N ARG A 64 -0.76 -8.51 -10.73
CA ARG A 64 -0.81 -7.08 -11.04
C ARG A 64 -1.92 -6.43 -10.21
N TYR A 65 -1.66 -5.22 -9.74
CA TYR A 65 -2.60 -4.45 -8.94
C TYR A 65 -2.73 -3.03 -9.51
N SER A 66 -3.97 -2.56 -9.58
CA SER A 66 -4.32 -1.21 -10.03
C SER A 66 -4.70 -0.34 -8.83
N LEU A 67 -4.17 0.89 -8.79
CA LEU A 67 -4.53 1.87 -7.77
C LEU A 67 -5.96 2.35 -8.03
N VAL A 68 -6.84 2.21 -7.03
CA VAL A 68 -8.27 2.54 -7.18
C VAL A 68 -8.72 3.69 -6.29
N SER A 69 -8.01 3.94 -5.18
CA SER A 69 -8.29 5.10 -4.33
C SER A 69 -7.06 5.54 -3.53
N VAL A 70 -6.96 6.84 -3.29
CA VAL A 70 -5.93 7.50 -2.50
C VAL A 70 -6.62 8.31 -1.40
N LEU A 71 -6.33 8.00 -0.14
CA LEU A 71 -6.67 8.87 0.98
C LEU A 71 -5.49 9.78 1.28
N ASN A 72 -5.78 11.06 1.41
CA ASN A 72 -4.79 12.11 1.59
C ASN A 72 -4.99 12.82 2.91
N HIS A 73 -3.89 13.24 3.51
CA HIS A 73 -3.85 14.16 4.62
C HIS A 73 -3.07 15.41 4.19
N ILE A 74 -3.74 16.55 4.15
CA ILE A 74 -3.17 17.84 3.77
C ILE A 74 -2.92 18.65 5.04
N GLY A 75 -1.65 18.70 5.45
CA GLY A 75 -1.23 19.44 6.63
C GLY A 75 0.18 19.04 7.03
N SER A 76 0.88 19.92 7.74
CA SER A 76 2.23 19.67 8.26
C SER A 76 2.24 19.01 9.64
N SER A 77 1.09 18.93 10.31
CA SER A 77 0.93 18.38 11.65
C SER A 77 0.25 17.02 11.62
N ILE A 78 0.58 16.16 12.57
CA ILE A 78 -0.14 14.89 12.78
C ILE A 78 -1.43 15.07 13.58
N HIS A 79 -1.60 16.22 14.25
CA HIS A 79 -2.74 16.49 15.12
C HIS A 79 -3.88 17.22 14.40
N TYR A 80 -3.58 17.85 13.26
CA TYR A 80 -4.55 18.61 12.50
C TYR A 80 -4.14 18.68 11.02
N GLY A 81 -5.15 18.78 10.17
CA GLY A 81 -5.02 18.91 8.74
C GLY A 81 -6.34 18.61 8.07
N HIS A 82 -6.32 18.49 6.74
CA HIS A 82 -7.51 18.29 5.92
C HIS A 82 -7.47 16.94 5.22
N TYR A 83 -8.50 16.12 5.44
CA TYR A 83 -8.59 14.79 4.83
C TYR A 83 -9.47 14.85 3.60
N LEU A 84 -8.98 14.26 2.51
CA LEU A 84 -9.77 14.10 1.29
C LEU A 84 -9.44 12.78 0.60
N ARG A 85 -10.23 12.43 -0.40
CA ARG A 85 -10.09 11.18 -1.13
C ARG A 85 -10.12 11.39 -2.63
N ASP A 86 -9.21 10.73 -3.34
CA ASP A 86 -9.31 10.56 -4.78
C ASP A 86 -9.73 9.11 -5.08
N CYS A 87 -10.69 8.91 -5.98
CA CYS A 87 -11.13 7.58 -6.43
C CYS A 87 -11.05 7.49 -7.96
N SER A 88 -10.57 6.36 -8.45
CA SER A 88 -10.62 6.05 -9.88
C SER A 88 -12.04 5.66 -10.29
N SER A 89 -12.58 6.31 -11.32
CA SER A 89 -13.75 5.83 -12.05
C SER A 89 -13.27 5.01 -13.24
N ARG A 90 -13.41 3.68 -13.15
CA ARG A 90 -13.10 2.78 -14.28
C ARG A 90 -14.06 2.99 -15.45
N ALA A 91 -15.30 3.39 -15.18
CA ALA A 91 -16.31 3.62 -16.21
C ALA A 91 -15.95 4.84 -17.08
N ASP A 92 -15.50 5.91 -16.45
CA ASP A 92 -15.27 7.20 -17.12
C ASP A 92 -13.80 7.44 -17.47
N SER A 93 -12.92 6.47 -17.17
CA SER A 93 -11.46 6.58 -17.32
C SER A 93 -10.89 7.86 -16.70
N CYS A 94 -11.46 8.30 -15.57
CA CYS A 94 -11.11 9.53 -14.89
C CYS A 94 -10.90 9.29 -13.39
N TRP A 95 -10.49 10.33 -12.67
CA TRP A 95 -10.43 10.34 -11.22
C TRP A 95 -11.41 11.38 -10.67
N LEU A 96 -11.99 11.08 -9.51
CA LEU A 96 -12.85 12.00 -8.78
C LEU A 96 -12.20 12.32 -7.44
N CYS A 97 -11.99 13.61 -7.18
CA CYS A 97 -11.54 14.14 -5.90
C CYS A 97 -12.77 14.53 -5.07
N PHE A 98 -12.97 13.79 -3.98
CA PHE A 98 -13.98 14.03 -2.96
C PHE A 98 -13.36 14.84 -1.83
N ASN A 99 -13.80 16.08 -1.73
CA ASN A 99 -13.33 17.07 -0.78
C ASN A 99 -14.54 17.58 0.01
N ASP A 100 -14.87 16.88 1.09
CA ASP A 100 -16.08 17.05 1.89
C ASP A 100 -17.37 17.01 1.05
N ASP A 101 -18.05 18.13 0.94
CA ASP A 101 -19.29 18.33 0.17
C ASP A 101 -19.03 18.60 -1.32
N SER A 102 -17.77 18.78 -1.71
CA SER A 102 -17.37 19.09 -3.09
C SER A 102 -16.76 17.87 -3.80
N VAL A 103 -17.19 17.64 -5.03
CA VAL A 103 -16.64 16.61 -5.91
C VAL A 103 -16.10 17.27 -7.18
N SER A 104 -14.87 16.95 -7.54
CA SER A 104 -14.23 17.49 -8.75
C SER A 104 -13.53 16.40 -9.55
N MET A 105 -13.51 16.56 -10.87
CA MET A 105 -12.83 15.61 -11.76
C MET A 105 -11.33 15.92 -11.84
N MET A 106 -10.52 14.88 -11.88
CA MET A 106 -9.08 14.92 -12.02
C MET A 106 -8.59 13.88 -13.03
N THR A 107 -7.41 14.11 -13.61
CA THR A 107 -6.68 13.08 -14.37
C THR A 107 -5.79 12.27 -13.44
N GLU A 108 -5.42 11.05 -13.83
CA GLU A 108 -4.48 10.22 -13.08
C GLU A 108 -3.15 10.95 -12.83
N LYS A 109 -2.64 11.64 -13.86
CA LYS A 109 -1.42 12.45 -13.75
C LYS A 109 -1.55 13.53 -12.65
N GLN A 110 -2.68 14.24 -12.62
CA GLN A 110 -2.92 15.25 -11.59
C GLN A 110 -3.00 14.64 -10.18
N VAL A 111 -3.59 13.46 -10.03
CA VAL A 111 -3.62 12.75 -8.74
C VAL A 111 -2.19 12.39 -8.32
N LEU A 112 -1.40 11.76 -9.19
CA LEU A 112 -0.02 11.37 -8.88
C LEU A 112 0.88 12.55 -8.52
N GLU A 113 0.73 13.69 -9.21
CA GLU A 113 1.51 14.90 -8.96
C GLU A 113 1.08 15.61 -7.67
N ARG A 114 -0.23 15.85 -7.49
CA ARG A 114 -0.74 16.61 -6.32
C ARG A 114 -0.65 15.83 -5.02
N ARG A 115 -0.72 14.50 -5.08
CA ARG A 115 -0.77 13.64 -3.89
C ARG A 115 0.57 13.05 -3.48
N ARG A 116 1.64 13.39 -4.20
CA ARG A 116 2.99 12.88 -3.97
C ARG A 116 3.48 12.98 -2.52
N SER A 117 3.07 14.02 -1.79
CA SER A 117 3.48 14.28 -0.40
C SER A 117 2.33 14.23 0.62
N SER A 118 1.10 13.99 0.18
CA SER A 118 -0.10 13.97 1.06
C SER A 118 -0.79 12.62 1.11
N ALA A 119 -0.50 11.69 0.19
CA ALA A 119 -1.05 10.35 0.22
C ALA A 119 -0.59 9.60 1.48
N TYR A 120 -1.56 9.09 2.25
CA TYR A 120 -1.32 8.38 3.51
C TYR A 120 -1.85 6.94 3.49
N VAL A 121 -3.00 6.68 2.85
CA VAL A 121 -3.53 5.31 2.65
C VAL A 121 -3.85 5.10 1.18
N LEU A 122 -3.38 3.98 0.63
CA LEU A 122 -3.57 3.61 -0.77
C LEU A 122 -4.41 2.33 -0.86
N PHE A 123 -5.44 2.36 -1.70
CA PHE A 123 -6.25 1.19 -2.02
C PHE A 123 -5.88 0.68 -3.40
N TYR A 124 -5.49 -0.60 -3.45
CA TYR A 124 -5.19 -1.32 -4.67
C TYR A 124 -6.17 -2.47 -4.83
N GLU A 125 -6.57 -2.71 -6.07
CA GLU A 125 -7.36 -3.87 -6.48
C GLU A 125 -6.51 -4.77 -7.37
N ARG A 126 -6.63 -6.09 -7.21
CA ARG A 126 -5.93 -7.04 -8.07
C ARG A 126 -6.59 -7.04 -9.44
N ASP A 127 -5.79 -6.89 -10.49
CA ASP A 127 -6.27 -7.06 -11.86
C ASP A 127 -6.76 -8.51 -12.05
N SER A 128 -7.92 -8.67 -12.69
CA SER A 128 -8.52 -9.99 -12.93
C SER A 128 -7.68 -10.84 -13.89
#